data_AF-A0A946V4J8-F1
#
_entry.id   AF-A0A946V4J8-F1
#
_cell.length_a   1.000
_cell.length_b   1.000
_cell.length_c   1.000
_cell.angle_alpha   90.00
_cell.angle_beta   90.00
_cell.angle_gamma   90.00
#
_symmetry.space_group_name_H-M   'P 1'
#
loop_
_entity.id
_entity.type
_entity.pdbx_description
1 polymer ?
#
loop_
_entity_poly.entity_id
_entity_poly.type
_entity_poly.pdbx_seq_one_letter_code
_entity_poly.pdbx_strand_id
1 'polypeptide(L)'
;MKKSTHAIPGPARTEHPDVIPTLDAVRTNCHISDARHAGDYTLCVYLLKMREYFRWEKNIPYDEPLPHDELTVWLTRREADWDALDNRAFEHVPVSGEHRDPFDDAQINAGLNGIGYVYS
;
A
#
# COMPACT_ATOMS: atom_id res chain seq x y z
N MET A 1 -7.03 -0.12 -39.06
CA MET A 1 -5.80 -0.73 -38.48
C MET A 1 -6.03 -0.94 -37.00
N LYS A 2 -6.35 -2.17 -36.58
CA LYS A 2 -6.45 -2.54 -35.16
C LYS A 2 -5.05 -2.92 -34.69
N LYS A 3 -4.41 -2.12 -33.83
CA LYS A 3 -3.16 -2.52 -33.19
C LYS A 3 -3.52 -3.56 -32.12
N SER A 4 -3.12 -4.80 -32.37
CA SER A 4 -3.24 -5.90 -31.43
C SER A 4 -2.15 -5.74 -30.37
N THR A 5 -2.52 -5.34 -29.16
CA THR A 5 -1.60 -5.31 -28.01
C THR A 5 -1.42 -6.75 -27.54
N HIS A 6 -0.28 -7.36 -27.85
CA HIS A 6 0.12 -8.63 -27.24
C HIS A 6 0.52 -8.34 -25.79
N ALA A 7 -0.34 -8.69 -24.84
CA ALA A 7 0.04 -8.74 -23.43
C ALA A 7 1.01 -9.91 -23.26
N ILE A 8 2.26 -9.62 -22.93
CA ILE A 8 3.22 -10.64 -22.48
C ILE A 8 2.73 -11.10 -21.10
N PRO A 9 2.35 -12.37 -20.90
CA PRO A 9 2.01 -12.83 -19.57
C PRO A 9 3.26 -12.74 -18.70
N GLY A 10 3.21 -11.91 -17.66
CA GLY A 10 4.25 -11.88 -16.64
C GLY A 10 4.42 -13.26 -16.01
N PRO A 11 5.61 -13.59 -15.47
CA PRO A 11 5.81 -14.88 -14.82
C PRO A 11 4.73 -15.06 -13.75
N ALA A 12 4.15 -16.27 -13.71
CA ALA A 12 3.18 -16.62 -12.68
C ALA A 12 3.85 -16.39 -11.31
N ARG A 13 3.45 -15.34 -10.60
CA ARG A 13 3.92 -15.06 -9.25
C ARG A 13 3.45 -16.22 -8.38
N THR A 14 4.36 -17.13 -8.04
CA THR A 14 4.15 -18.08 -6.95
C THR A 14 4.10 -17.25 -5.67
N GLU A 15 2.89 -17.08 -5.13
CA GLU A 15 2.69 -16.46 -3.82
C GLU A 15 3.40 -17.34 -2.78
N HIS A 16 4.47 -16.81 -2.19
CA HIS A 16 5.22 -17.54 -1.16
C HIS A 16 4.52 -17.28 0.18
N PRO A 17 3.93 -18.29 0.84
CA PRO A 17 3.19 -18.05 2.09
C PRO A 17 4.03 -17.35 3.15
N ASP A 18 5.36 -17.55 3.12
CA ASP A 18 6.31 -16.94 4.04
C ASP A 18 6.43 -15.41 3.91
N VAL A 19 5.96 -14.78 2.81
CA VAL A 19 5.98 -13.31 2.68
C VAL A 19 4.72 -12.63 3.19
N ILE A 20 3.65 -13.38 3.48
CA ILE A 20 2.37 -12.79 3.94
C ILE A 20 2.57 -11.92 5.19
N PRO A 21 3.29 -12.37 6.24
CA PRO A 21 3.52 -11.54 7.42
C PRO A 21 4.32 -10.26 7.12
N THR A 22 5.28 -10.34 6.18
CA THR A 22 6.05 -9.19 5.70
C THR A 22 5.13 -8.18 5.02
N LEU A 23 4.24 -8.64 4.14
CA LEU A 23 3.30 -7.79 3.41
C LEU A 23 2.30 -7.10 4.36
N ASP A 24 1.83 -7.80 5.38
CA ASP A 24 0.92 -7.22 6.36
C ASP A 24 1.61 -6.14 7.20
N ALA A 25 2.85 -6.37 7.64
CA ALA A 25 3.65 -5.34 8.32
C ALA A 25 3.91 -4.12 7.41
N VAL A 26 4.22 -4.34 6.13
CA VAL A 26 4.37 -3.25 5.14
C VAL A 26 3.09 -2.45 5.03
N ARG A 27 1.93 -3.10 4.88
CA ARG A 27 0.63 -2.42 4.80
C ARG A 27 0.37 -1.58 6.04
N THR A 28 0.55 -2.14 7.23
CA THR A 28 0.37 -1.40 8.48
C THR A 28 1.30 -0.18 8.54
N ASN A 29 2.56 -0.34 8.17
CA ASN A 29 3.52 0.76 8.16
C ASN A 29 3.18 1.83 7.12
N CYS A 30 2.67 1.46 5.94
CA CYS A 30 2.15 2.42 4.97
C CYS A 30 0.97 3.21 5.56
N HIS A 31 0.04 2.56 6.27
CA HIS A 31 -1.08 3.26 6.91
C HIS A 31 -0.61 4.22 8.01
N ILE A 32 0.42 3.85 8.80
CA ILE A 32 1.03 4.73 9.80
C ILE A 32 1.70 5.94 9.13
N SER A 33 2.45 5.71 8.04
CA SER A 33 3.10 6.77 7.27
C SER A 33 2.07 7.72 6.68
N ASP A 34 0.98 7.20 6.11
CA ASP A 34 -0.09 8.02 5.56
C ASP A 34 -0.79 8.83 6.65
N ALA A 35 -1.11 8.22 7.80
CA ALA A 35 -1.72 8.93 8.92
C ALA A 35 -0.90 10.15 9.36
N ARG A 36 0.43 10.00 9.46
CA ARG A 36 1.35 11.07 9.86
C ARG A 36 1.46 12.22 8.88
N HIS A 37 1.34 11.95 7.59
CA HIS A 37 1.66 12.91 6.53
C HIS A 37 0.45 13.39 5.73
N ALA A 38 -0.70 12.74 5.85
CA ALA A 38 -1.91 13.13 5.13
C ALA A 38 -2.41 14.52 5.55
N GLY A 39 -2.20 14.91 6.81
CA GLY A 39 -2.53 16.24 7.33
C GLY A 39 -1.64 17.38 6.80
N ASP A 40 -0.49 17.05 6.20
CA ASP A 40 0.46 18.05 5.67
C ASP A 40 0.02 18.62 4.31
N TYR A 41 -0.98 18.02 3.67
CA TYR A 41 -1.51 18.51 2.39
C TYR A 41 -2.44 19.70 2.58
N THR A 42 -2.41 20.64 1.62
CA THR A 42 -3.49 21.64 1.51
C THR A 42 -4.79 20.94 1.14
N LEU A 43 -5.93 21.50 1.56
CA LEU A 43 -7.26 20.87 1.38
C LEU A 43 -7.52 20.40 -0.05
N CYS A 44 -7.23 21.22 -1.07
CA CYS A 44 -7.45 20.84 -2.46
C CYS A 44 -6.57 19.65 -2.88
N VAL A 45 -5.30 19.63 -2.46
CA VAL A 45 -4.38 18.53 -2.75
C VAL A 45 -4.80 17.26 -2.02
N TYR A 46 -5.22 17.37 -0.77
CA TYR A 46 -5.76 16.28 0.03
C TYR A 46 -6.95 15.61 -0.67
N LEU A 47 -7.97 16.39 -1.05
CA LEU A 47 -9.17 15.87 -1.69
C LEU A 47 -8.89 15.20 -3.04
N LEU A 48 -7.97 15.75 -3.84
CA LEU A 48 -7.54 15.13 -5.09
C LEU A 48 -6.86 13.78 -4.82
N LYS A 49 -5.96 13.71 -3.83
CA LYS A 49 -5.28 12.47 -3.44
C LYS A 49 -6.25 11.42 -2.91
N MET A 50 -7.21 11.79 -2.08
CA MET A 50 -8.22 10.86 -1.55
C MET A 50 -9.05 10.24 -2.66
N ARG A 51 -9.42 11.02 -3.68
CA ARG A 51 -10.12 10.52 -4.86
C ARG A 51 -9.30 9.48 -5.64
N GLU A 52 -8.02 9.74 -5.85
CA GLU A 52 -7.14 8.79 -6.55
C GLU A 52 -6.84 7.55 -5.70
N TYR A 53 -6.70 7.70 -4.38
CA TYR A 53 -6.49 6.57 -3.48
C TYR A 53 -7.73 5.67 -3.45
N PHE A 54 -8.93 6.23 -3.37
CA PHE A 54 -10.17 5.45 -3.47
C PHE A 54 -10.23 4.64 -4.78
N ARG A 55 -9.89 5.26 -5.92
CA ARG A 55 -9.80 4.54 -7.19
C ARG A 55 -8.84 3.37 -7.13
N TRP A 56 -7.63 3.62 -6.63
CA TRP A 56 -6.57 2.62 -6.55
C TRP A 56 -6.99 1.41 -5.72
N GLU A 57 -7.54 1.64 -4.52
CA GLU A 57 -7.91 0.57 -3.61
C GLU A 57 -9.11 -0.25 -4.11
N LYS A 58 -10.05 0.40 -4.81
CA LYS A 58 -11.21 -0.25 -5.40
C LYS A 58 -10.92 -0.79 -6.81
N ASN A 59 -9.70 -0.61 -7.31
CA ASN A 59 -9.30 -0.98 -8.67
C ASN A 59 -10.25 -0.39 -9.75
N ILE A 60 -10.67 0.86 -9.57
CA ILE A 60 -11.55 1.59 -10.48
C ILE A 60 -10.70 2.26 -11.58
N PRO A 61 -10.95 1.97 -12.87
CA PRO A 61 -10.28 2.63 -13.99
C PRO A 61 -10.45 4.16 -13.99
N TYR A 62 -9.51 4.87 -14.62
CA TYR A 62 -9.53 6.34 -14.66
C TYR A 62 -10.69 6.93 -15.47
N ASP A 63 -11.18 6.20 -16.47
CA ASP A 63 -12.29 6.59 -17.35
C ASP A 63 -13.66 6.24 -16.76
N GLU A 64 -13.71 5.51 -15.63
CA GLU A 64 -14.95 5.20 -14.95
C GLU A 64 -15.37 6.33 -13.97
N PRO A 65 -16.68 6.63 -13.90
CA PRO A 65 -17.20 7.60 -12.94
C PRO A 65 -17.06 7.08 -11.51
N LEU A 66 -16.73 7.96 -10.57
CA LEU A 66 -16.65 7.56 -9.16
C LEU A 66 -18.03 7.52 -8.49
N PRO A 67 -18.31 6.48 -7.69
CA PRO A 67 -19.46 6.47 -6.81
C PRO A 67 -19.25 7.48 -5.66
N HIS A 68 -19.83 8.68 -5.78
CA HIS A 68 -19.62 9.78 -4.84
C HIS A 68 -19.99 9.43 -3.39
N ASP A 69 -21.12 8.75 -3.20
CA ASP A 69 -21.60 8.40 -1.85
C ASP A 69 -20.67 7.37 -1.18
N GLU A 70 -20.17 6.39 -1.94
CA GLU A 70 -19.21 5.41 -1.45
C GLU A 70 -17.86 6.06 -1.14
N LEU A 71 -17.38 6.96 -2.01
CA LEU A 71 -16.15 7.72 -1.78
C LEU A 71 -16.24 8.51 -0.47
N THR A 72 -17.37 9.17 -0.21
CA THR A 72 -17.55 9.99 1.00
C THR A 72 -17.52 9.12 2.26
N VAL A 73 -18.27 8.01 2.27
CA VAL A 73 -18.28 7.07 3.40
C VAL A 73 -16.90 6.47 3.64
N TRP A 74 -16.21 6.10 2.57
CA TRP A 74 -14.86 5.58 2.64
C TRP A 74 -13.86 6.59 3.19
N LEU A 75 -13.97 7.86 2.77
CA LEU A 75 -13.06 8.92 3.22
C LEU A 75 -13.19 9.15 4.72
N THR A 76 -14.42 9.26 5.22
CA THR A 76 -14.67 9.41 6.66
C THR A 76 -14.13 8.23 7.47
N ARG A 77 -14.27 7.00 6.96
CA ARG A 77 -13.69 5.83 7.63
C ARG A 77 -12.16 5.89 7.63
N ARG A 78 -11.55 6.30 6.52
CA ARG A 78 -10.09 6.43 6.40
C ARG A 78 -9.53 7.46 7.38
N GLU A 79 -10.16 8.62 7.47
CA GLU A 79 -9.77 9.66 8.43
C GLU A 79 -9.81 9.11 9.87
N ALA A 80 -10.87 8.40 10.23
CA ALA A 80 -10.97 7.76 11.56
C ALA A 80 -9.90 6.67 11.79
N ASP A 81 -9.61 5.84 10.78
CA ASP A 81 -8.56 4.82 10.86
C ASP A 81 -7.17 5.45 11.03
N TRP A 82 -6.92 6.59 10.37
CA TRP A 82 -5.66 7.33 10.47
C TRP A 82 -5.49 8.07 11.80
N ASP A 83 -6.54 8.69 12.33
CA ASP A 83 -6.50 9.30 13.67
C ASP A 83 -6.06 8.30 14.75
N ALA A 84 -6.43 7.02 14.60
CA ALA A 84 -6.01 5.95 15.50
C ALA A 84 -4.53 5.54 15.34
N LEU A 85 -3.89 5.86 14.21
CA LEU A 85 -2.54 5.41 13.84
C LEU A 85 -1.47 6.50 13.88
N ASP A 86 -1.85 7.78 13.80
CA ASP A 86 -0.96 8.93 13.65
C ASP A 86 0.27 8.91 14.60
N ASN A 87 0.05 8.52 15.86
CA ASN A 87 1.09 8.50 16.89
C ASN A 87 1.70 7.11 17.17
N ARG A 88 1.36 6.10 16.37
CA ARG A 88 1.85 4.73 16.56
C ARG A 88 3.25 4.58 15.97
N ALA A 89 4.15 3.91 16.67
CA ALA A 89 5.46 3.55 16.11
C ALA A 89 5.29 2.57 14.94
N PHE A 90 6.21 2.60 13.97
CA PHE A 90 6.22 1.60 12.91
C PHE A 90 6.42 0.19 13.51
N GLU A 91 5.75 -0.79 12.93
CA GLU A 91 5.89 -2.18 13.28
C GLU A 91 7.18 -2.74 12.67
N HIS A 92 7.83 -3.65 13.40
CA HIS A 92 8.95 -4.42 12.86
C HIS A 92 8.47 -5.33 11.73
N VAL A 93 9.34 -5.52 10.73
CA VAL A 93 9.04 -6.33 9.55
C VAL A 93 9.44 -7.79 9.82
N PRO A 94 8.49 -8.74 9.87
CA PRO A 94 8.81 -10.15 10.01
C PRO A 94 9.38 -10.68 8.70
N VAL A 95 10.56 -11.29 8.74
CA VAL A 95 11.23 -11.90 7.58
C VAL A 95 12.13 -13.04 8.04
N SER A 96 12.00 -14.21 7.41
CA SER A 96 12.82 -15.40 7.72
C SER A 96 12.86 -15.78 9.20
N GLY A 97 11.76 -15.55 9.94
CA GLY A 97 11.65 -15.84 11.39
C GLY A 97 12.23 -14.76 12.31
N GLU A 98 12.78 -13.68 11.77
CA GLU A 98 13.28 -12.54 12.53
C GLU A 98 12.39 -11.31 12.35
N HIS A 99 12.46 -10.36 13.29
CA HIS A 99 11.75 -9.08 13.24
C HIS A 99 12.78 -7.97 13.01
N ARG A 100 12.75 -7.36 11.81
CA ARG A 100 13.71 -6.33 11.41
C ARG A 100 13.15 -4.94 11.62
N ASP A 101 14.03 -3.96 11.81
CA ASP A 101 13.65 -2.54 11.73
C ASP A 101 13.11 -2.23 10.32
N PRO A 102 11.98 -1.54 10.17
CA PRO A 102 11.39 -1.26 8.86
C PRO A 102 12.26 -0.39 7.94
N PHE A 103 13.28 0.28 8.49
CA PHE A 103 14.23 1.10 7.73
C PHE A 103 15.56 0.38 7.47
N ASP A 104 15.72 -0.87 7.91
CA ASP A 104 16.89 -1.71 7.59
C ASP A 104 16.60 -2.59 6.38
N ASP A 105 16.54 -1.94 5.21
CA ASP A 105 16.31 -2.57 3.92
C ASP A 105 17.35 -3.67 3.61
N ALA A 106 18.60 -3.47 4.01
CA ALA A 106 19.68 -4.43 3.82
C ALA A 106 19.40 -5.76 4.54
N GLN A 107 19.03 -5.72 5.82
CA GLN A 107 18.72 -6.93 6.59
C GLN A 107 17.40 -7.56 6.16
N ILE A 108 16.41 -6.77 5.75
CA ILE A 108 15.15 -7.30 5.22
C ILE A 108 15.41 -8.03 3.89
N ASN A 109 16.14 -7.40 2.97
CA ASN A 109 16.46 -7.96 1.66
C ASN A 109 17.36 -9.21 1.74
N ALA A 110 18.22 -9.31 2.75
CA ALA A 110 18.99 -10.54 2.99
C ALA A 110 18.08 -11.77 3.18
N GLY A 111 16.90 -11.61 3.79
CA GLY A 111 15.90 -12.68 3.96
C GLY A 111 14.96 -12.87 2.77
N LEU A 112 14.64 -11.80 2.03
CA LEU A 112 13.69 -11.84 0.92
C LEU A 112 14.30 -12.23 -0.43
N ASN A 113 15.57 -11.87 -0.68
CA ASN A 113 16.20 -12.10 -1.98
C ASN A 113 16.25 -13.59 -2.35
N GLY A 114 16.42 -14.47 -1.36
CA GLY A 114 16.45 -15.93 -1.57
C GLY A 114 15.15 -16.52 -2.10
N ILE A 115 14.03 -15.81 -1.92
CA ILE A 115 12.70 -16.22 -2.39
C ILE A 115 12.15 -15.31 -3.51
N GLY A 116 13.00 -14.44 -4.07
CA GLY A 116 12.68 -13.63 -5.26
C GLY A 116 11.91 -12.34 -4.99
N TYR A 117 11.89 -11.85 -3.75
CA TYR A 117 11.26 -10.57 -3.37
C TYR A 117 12.31 -9.53 -2.98
N VAL A 118 11.96 -8.25 -3.14
CA VAL A 118 12.78 -7.10 -2.76
C VAL A 118 11.92 -6.11 -1.98
N TYR A 119 12.52 -5.55 -0.94
CA TYR A 119 12.02 -4.47 -0.10
C TYR A 119 12.76 -3.17 -0.46
N SER A 120 12.03 -2.07 -0.62
CA SER A 120 12.57 -0.74 -0.99
C SER A 120 11.84 0.38 -0.29
#